data_AF-A0A2V8N550-F1
#
_entry.id   AF-A0A2V8N550-F1
#
_cell.length_a   1.000
_cell.length_b   1.000
_cell.length_c   1.000
_cell.angle_alpha   90.00
_cell.angle_beta   90.00
_cell.angle_gamma   90.00
#
_symmetry.space_group_name_H-M   'P 1'
#
loop_
_entity.id
_entity.type
_entity.pdbx_description
1 polymer ?
#
loop_
_entity_poly.entity_id
_entity_poly.type
_entity_poly.pdbx_seq_one_letter_code
_entity_poly.pdbx_strand_id
1 'polypeptide(L)'
;MSNEESDTLWYPSKLDVFLNRWFANYEDARRALRSEGGYLLPYRHQFFVCQAEAIRAMGLDPHDEDWKKVGFDAARPADEQAYARLREKREQAEAR
;
A
#
# COMPACT_ATOMS: atom_id res chain seq x y z
N MET A 1 3.28 -10.17 -18.43
CA MET A 1 2.25 -9.56 -17.57
C MET A 1 2.96 -8.50 -16.76
N SER A 2 2.80 -7.25 -17.14
CA SER A 2 3.68 -6.14 -16.76
C SER A 2 3.46 -5.71 -15.31
N ASN A 3 4.56 -5.49 -14.60
CA ASN A 3 4.61 -5.15 -13.17
C ASN A 3 4.21 -3.67 -12.88
N GLU A 4 3.76 -2.93 -13.89
CA GLU A 4 3.49 -1.48 -13.87
C GLU A 4 2.05 -1.11 -13.49
N GLU A 5 1.07 -1.99 -13.78
CA GLU A 5 -0.35 -1.74 -13.47
C GLU A 5 -0.64 -1.86 -11.97
N SER A 6 0.05 -2.79 -11.30
CA SER A 6 -0.11 -3.03 -9.85
C SER A 6 0.38 -1.87 -8.99
N ASP A 7 1.09 -0.95 -9.62
CA ASP A 7 2.03 -0.08 -8.98
C ASP A 7 1.53 1.37 -8.96
N THR A 8 0.91 1.79 -10.07
CA THR A 8 0.17 3.05 -10.13
C THR A 8 -1.13 2.98 -9.30
N LEU A 9 -1.68 1.79 -9.09
CA LEU A 9 -2.90 1.54 -8.30
C LEU A 9 -2.82 2.14 -6.88
N TRP A 10 -1.64 2.10 -6.26
CA TRP A 10 -1.45 2.53 -4.87
C TRP A 10 -1.10 4.01 -4.72
N TYR A 11 -1.00 4.78 -5.81
CA TYR A 11 -0.60 6.19 -5.73
C TYR A 11 -1.59 7.16 -6.40
N PRO A 12 -2.69 7.55 -5.74
CA PRO A 12 -3.52 8.64 -6.24
C PRO A 12 -2.80 10.00 -6.10
N SER A 13 -3.05 10.92 -7.04
CA SER A 13 -2.48 12.28 -7.12
C SER A 13 -2.75 13.20 -5.92
N LYS A 14 -3.47 12.72 -4.90
CA LYS A 14 -3.74 13.41 -3.64
C LYS A 14 -2.84 12.92 -2.50
N LEU A 15 -1.97 11.92 -2.74
CA LEU A 15 -1.06 11.40 -1.72
C LEU A 15 0.07 12.36 -1.37
N ASP A 16 0.36 13.36 -2.22
CA ASP A 16 1.40 14.38 -1.97
C ASP A 16 1.13 15.24 -0.71
N VAL A 17 -0.10 15.22 -0.19
CA VAL A 17 -0.47 15.89 1.08
C VAL A 17 -0.10 15.05 2.30
N PHE A 18 0.03 13.73 2.15
CA PHE A 18 0.33 12.85 3.27
C PHE A 18 1.82 12.68 3.47
N LEU A 19 2.22 12.52 4.73
CA LEU A 19 3.62 12.32 5.12
C LEU A 19 4.07 10.89 4.77
N ASN A 20 4.27 10.64 3.48
CA ASN A 20 4.74 9.35 2.97
C ASN A 20 6.26 9.28 3.09
N ARG A 21 6.76 8.22 3.71
CA ARG A 21 8.21 8.01 3.79
C ARG A 21 8.65 7.10 2.65
N TRP A 22 9.43 7.67 1.74
CA TRP A 22 9.89 7.01 0.53
C TRP A 22 11.23 6.32 0.73
N PHE A 23 11.36 5.15 0.11
CA PHE A 23 12.52 4.28 0.19
C PHE A 23 12.84 3.73 -1.20
N ALA A 24 14.11 3.79 -1.58
CA ALA A 24 14.57 3.24 -2.85
C ALA A 24 14.67 1.71 -2.83
N ASN A 25 14.69 1.08 -1.65
CA ASN A 25 14.80 -0.35 -1.50
C ASN A 25 13.78 -0.89 -0.49
N TYR A 26 13.40 -2.15 -0.69
CA TYR A 26 12.39 -2.82 0.13
C TYR A 26 12.87 -3.04 1.58
N GLU A 27 14.16 -3.32 1.80
CA GLU A 27 14.67 -3.64 3.13
C GLU A 27 14.56 -2.47 4.11
N ASP A 28 14.91 -1.26 3.65
CA ASP A 28 14.76 -0.03 4.42
C ASP A 28 13.29 0.29 4.69
N ALA A 29 12.43 0.11 3.69
CA ALA A 29 10.99 0.33 3.83
C ALA A 29 10.36 -0.65 4.82
N ARG A 30 10.74 -1.93 4.76
CA ARG A 30 10.30 -2.96 5.70
C ARG A 30 10.83 -2.70 7.11
N ARG A 31 12.03 -2.16 7.26
CA ARG A 31 12.56 -1.74 8.57
C ARG A 31 11.74 -0.58 9.14
N ALA A 32 11.39 0.41 8.32
CA ALA A 32 10.54 1.51 8.74
C ALA A 32 9.13 1.03 9.14
N LEU A 33 8.52 0.13 8.35
CA LEU A 33 7.24 -0.50 8.71
C LEU A 33 7.29 -1.18 10.09
N ARG A 34 8.37 -1.90 10.40
CA ARG A 34 8.52 -2.54 11.72
C ARG A 34 8.77 -1.55 12.86
N SER A 35 9.46 -0.44 12.59
CA SER A 35 9.85 0.52 13.61
C SER A 35 8.76 1.54 13.91
N GLU A 36 8.04 1.99 12.88
CA GLU A 36 7.08 3.09 12.93
C GLU A 36 5.63 2.60 12.77
N GLY A 37 5.43 1.40 12.19
CA GLY A 37 4.10 0.90 11.82
C GLY A 37 3.60 1.51 10.51
N GLY A 38 2.29 1.36 10.25
CA GLY A 38 1.64 1.87 9.05
C GLY A 38 1.48 0.81 7.97
N TYR A 39 1.55 1.23 6.71
CA TYR A 39 1.28 0.41 5.53
C TYR A 39 2.40 0.59 4.51
N LEU A 40 3.03 -0.51 4.12
CA LEU A 40 4.08 -0.54 3.11
C LEU A 40 3.47 -0.82 1.74
N LEU A 41 3.64 0.13 0.82
CA LEU A 41 3.08 0.08 -0.52
C LEU A 41 4.20 0.17 -1.58
N PRO A 42 4.13 -0.63 -2.66
CA PRO A 42 5.04 -0.51 -3.78
C PRO A 42 4.65 0.69 -4.67
N TYR A 43 5.66 1.41 -5.18
CA TYR A 43 5.51 2.41 -6.23
C TYR A 43 6.77 2.55 -7.12
N ARG A 44 6.61 2.08 -8.33
CA ARG A 44 7.41 1.80 -9.50
C ARG A 44 8.60 0.95 -9.17
N HIS A 45 9.67 1.64 -8.85
CA HIS A 45 10.93 1.06 -8.43
C HIS A 45 11.26 1.42 -6.99
N GLN A 46 10.30 1.99 -6.27
CA GLN A 46 10.42 2.48 -4.91
C GLN A 46 9.32 1.88 -4.05
N PHE A 47 9.43 2.13 -2.75
CA PHE A 47 8.47 1.72 -1.75
C PHE A 47 8.21 2.88 -0.83
N PHE A 48 7.00 2.97 -0.30
CA PHE A 48 6.69 4.00 0.68
C PHE A 48 5.87 3.44 1.82
N VAL A 49 6.10 4.02 3.01
CA VAL A 49 5.29 3.74 4.19
C VAL A 49 4.36 4.93 4.43
N CYS A 50 3.07 4.65 4.58
CA CYS A 50 2.05 5.64 4.86
C CYS A 50 1.20 5.25 6.08
N GLN A 51 0.40 6.20 6.57
CA GLN A 51 -0.50 5.98 7.70
C GLN A 51 -1.94 5.71 7.24
N ALA A 52 -2.81 5.36 8.19
CA ALA A 52 -4.22 5.03 7.94
C ALA A 52 -4.99 6.10 7.15
N GLU A 53 -4.62 7.37 7.29
CA GLU A 53 -5.23 8.48 6.56
C GLU A 53 -5.00 8.39 5.04
N ALA A 54 -3.79 7.96 4.63
CA ALA A 54 -3.47 7.71 3.22
C ALA A 54 -4.29 6.54 2.66
N ILE A 55 -4.49 5.47 3.45
CA ILE A 55 -5.34 4.33 3.09
C ILE A 55 -6.79 4.79 2.85
N ARG A 56 -7.33 5.62 3.76
CA ARG A 56 -8.66 6.22 3.59
C ARG A 56 -8.75 7.12 2.36
N ALA A 57 -7.71 7.90 2.07
CA ALA A 57 -7.65 8.74 0.89
C ALA A 57 -7.62 7.95 -0.43
N MET A 58 -7.09 6.73 -0.40
CA MET A 58 -7.18 5.75 -1.49
C MET A 58 -8.56 5.08 -1.61
N GLY A 59 -9.50 5.40 -0.72
CA GLY A 59 -10.84 4.80 -0.68
C GLY A 59 -10.89 3.41 -0.06
N LEU A 60 -9.85 3.00 0.67
CA LEU A 60 -9.79 1.73 1.38
C LEU A 60 -10.05 1.92 2.87
N ASP A 61 -10.49 0.85 3.55
CA ASP A 61 -10.61 0.85 5.01
C ASP A 61 -9.26 0.49 5.65
N PRO A 62 -8.65 1.38 6.45
CA PRO A 62 -7.42 1.05 7.20
C PRO A 62 -7.63 -0.06 8.23
N HIS A 63 -8.86 -0.29 8.70
CA HIS A 63 -9.16 -1.34 9.69
C HIS A 63 -9.49 -2.68 9.06
N ASP A 64 -9.41 -2.80 7.73
CA ASP A 64 -9.66 -4.04 7.02
C ASP A 64 -8.75 -5.17 7.55
N GLU A 65 -9.34 -6.31 7.90
CA GLU A 65 -8.58 -7.45 8.40
C GLU A 65 -7.60 -8.01 7.36
N ASP A 66 -7.88 -7.79 6.07
CA ASP A 66 -6.96 -8.19 5.00
C ASP A 66 -5.61 -7.46 5.13
N TRP A 67 -5.55 -6.24 5.68
CA TRP A 67 -4.27 -5.56 5.95
C TRP A 67 -3.43 -6.31 6.98
N LYS A 68 -4.05 -6.88 8.01
CA LYS A 68 -3.35 -7.70 9.01
C LYS A 68 -2.85 -9.01 8.38
N LYS A 69 -3.67 -9.64 7.52
CA LYS A 69 -3.33 -10.89 6.83
C LYS A 69 -2.15 -10.73 5.87
N VAL A 70 -2.08 -9.61 5.14
CA VAL A 70 -0.91 -9.30 4.30
C VAL A 70 0.31 -8.82 5.10
N GLY A 71 0.16 -8.62 6.41
CA GLY A 71 1.23 -8.13 7.28
C GLY A 71 1.58 -6.66 7.05
N PHE A 72 0.58 -5.86 6.69
CA PHE A 72 0.68 -4.44 6.31
C PHE A 72 1.66 -4.16 5.18
N ASP A 73 1.90 -5.15 4.32
CA ASP A 73 2.89 -5.12 3.26
C ASP A 73 2.26 -5.55 1.95
N ALA A 74 1.90 -4.55 1.13
CA ALA A 74 1.39 -4.78 -0.21
C ALA A 74 2.52 -5.11 -1.20
N ALA A 75 3.78 -4.79 -0.87
CA ALA A 75 4.91 -5.06 -1.75
C ALA A 75 5.31 -6.54 -1.72
N ARG A 76 5.23 -7.17 -0.55
CA ARG A 76 5.42 -8.61 -0.33
C ARG A 76 4.37 -9.14 0.63
N PRO A 77 3.12 -9.31 0.16
CA PRO A 77 2.02 -9.75 1.01
C PRO A 77 2.27 -11.16 1.53
N ALA A 78 2.04 -11.35 2.83
CA ALA A 78 2.10 -12.68 3.44
C ALA A 78 0.93 -13.59 3.03
N ASP A 79 -0.19 -12.99 2.57
CA ASP A 79 -1.40 -13.67 2.10
C ASP A 79 -1.83 -13.08 0.75
N GLU A 80 -1.63 -13.83 -0.32
CA GLU A 80 -1.96 -13.39 -1.68
C GLU A 80 -3.47 -13.22 -1.89
N GLN A 81 -4.32 -13.98 -1.20
CA GLN A 81 -5.78 -13.85 -1.32
C GLN A 81 -6.30 -12.59 -0.63
N ALA A 82 -5.76 -12.28 0.55
CA ALA A 82 -6.04 -11.01 1.22
C ALA A 82 -5.59 -9.82 0.38
N TYR A 83 -4.42 -9.92 -0.24
CA TYR A 83 -3.93 -8.89 -1.15
C TYR A 83 -4.84 -8.72 -2.38
N ALA A 84 -5.30 -9.82 -3.00
CA ALA A 84 -6.23 -9.76 -4.12
C ALA A 84 -7.55 -9.06 -3.76
N ARG A 85 -8.10 -9.32 -2.56
CA ARG A 85 -9.30 -8.62 -2.06
C ARG A 85 -9.08 -7.13 -1.84
N LEU A 86 -7.94 -6.73 -1.27
CA LEU A 86 -7.58 -5.32 -1.12
C LEU A 86 -7.45 -4.63 -2.48
N ARG A 87 -6.88 -5.35 -3.46
CA ARG A 87 -6.73 -4.85 -4.83
C ARG A 87 -8.08 -4.60 -5.50
N GLU A 88 -9.00 -5.56 -5.41
CA GLU A 88 -10.35 -5.43 -5.96
C GLU A 88 -11.11 -4.25 -5.32
N LYS A 89 -11.02 -4.10 -3.98
CA LYS A 89 -11.61 -2.95 -3.27
C LYS A 89 -11.03 -1.62 -3.77
N ARG A 90 -9.72 -1.58 -4.06
CA ARG A 90 -9.05 -0.37 -4.54
C ARG A 90 -9.48 0.01 -5.94
N GLU A 91 -9.59 -0.97 -6.84
CA GLU A 91 -10.11 -0.78 -8.21
C GLU A 91 -11.55 -0.26 -8.18
N GLN A 92 -12.40 -0.81 -7.30
CA GLN A 92 -13.77 -0.33 -7.11
C GLN A 92 -13.85 1.10 -6.57
N ALA A 93 -12.92 1.48 -5.68
CA ALA A 93 -12.83 2.84 -5.15
C ALA A 93 -12.37 3.85 -6.22
N GLU A 94 -11.58 3.39 -7.20
CA GLU A 94 -11.08 4.21 -8.30
C GLU A 94 -12.10 4.42 -9.43
N ALA A 95 -13.00 3.44 -9.63
CA ALA A 95 -14.10 3.53 -10.58
C ALA A 95 -15.27 4.43 -10.12
N ARG A 96 -15.18 5.04 -8.94
CA ARG A 96 -16.21 5.89 -8.30
C ARG A 96 -15.85 7.37 -8.35
#